data_AF-A0A4R0ZYY0-F1
#
_entry.id   AF-A0A4R0ZYY0-F1
#
_cell.length_a   1.000
_cell.length_b   1.000
_cell.length_c   1.000
_cell.angle_alpha   90.00
_cell.angle_beta   90.00
_cell.angle_gamma   90.00
#
_symmetry.space_group_name_H-M   'P 1'
#
loop_
_entity.id
_entity.type
_entity.pdbx_description
1 polymer ?
#
loop_
_entity_poly.entity_id
_entity_poly.type
_entity_poly.pdbx_seq_one_letter_code
_entity_poly.pdbx_strand_id
1 'polypeptide(L)'
;MNRLLLERIMPIAEHEKEESATEMRQHKARFETEMETLYRLVLTYESLMKSQDEQAGVIDLLMSQYREQTRERLKRQIETQQLVVQQARNRYHLSQERLLGKVVEEKKYVTLHEKVSQDEVAATKLIEQHFIDELAVIHHGKGK
;
A
#
# COMPACT_ATOMS: atom_id res chain seq x y z
N MET A 1 -19.79 6.93 21.39
CA MET A 1 -19.92 5.96 20.29
C MET A 1 -20.25 4.61 20.90
N ASN A 2 -21.19 3.84 20.34
CA ASN A 2 -21.68 2.59 20.95
C ASN A 2 -20.72 1.43 20.64
N ARG A 3 -20.36 0.63 21.65
CA ARG A 3 -19.50 -0.55 21.54
C ARG A 3 -19.95 -1.52 20.44
N LEU A 4 -21.26 -1.80 20.35
CA LEU A 4 -21.82 -2.70 19.33
C LEU A 4 -21.61 -2.17 17.89
N LEU A 5 -21.56 -0.85 17.71
CA LEU A 5 -21.25 -0.25 16.41
C LEU A 5 -19.77 -0.43 16.07
N LEU A 6 -18.87 -0.28 17.04
CA LEU A 6 -17.43 -0.49 16.85
C LEU A 6 -17.12 -1.95 16.53
N GLU A 7 -17.70 -2.90 17.28
CA GLU A 7 -17.56 -4.35 17.03
C GLU A 7 -18.05 -4.74 15.62
N ARG A 8 -18.98 -3.99 15.04
CA ARG A 8 -19.47 -4.20 13.68
C ARG A 8 -18.63 -3.49 12.61
N ILE A 9 -18.13 -2.29 12.89
CA ILE A 9 -17.36 -1.49 11.93
C ILE A 9 -15.91 -1.99 11.80
N MET A 10 -15.29 -2.44 12.89
CA MET A 10 -13.89 -2.88 12.87
C MET A 10 -13.63 -4.03 11.87
N PRO A 11 -14.44 -5.10 11.80
CA PRO A 11 -14.25 -6.15 10.80
C PRO A 11 -14.39 -5.64 9.35
N ILE A 12 -15.27 -4.65 9.13
CA ILE A 12 -15.46 -4.04 7.81
C ILE A 12 -14.22 -3.24 7.43
N ALA A 13 -13.71 -2.40 8.34
CA ALA A 13 -12.50 -1.61 8.12
C ALA A 13 -11.26 -2.51 7.89
N GLU A 14 -11.15 -3.61 8.62
CA GLU A 14 -10.11 -4.61 8.43
C GLU A 14 -10.19 -5.27 7.05
N HIS A 15 -11.41 -5.62 6.61
CA HIS A 15 -11.63 -6.17 5.29
C HIS A 15 -11.27 -5.19 4.18
N GLU A 16 -11.72 -3.94 4.27
CA GLU A 16 -11.39 -2.89 3.29
C GLU A 16 -9.87 -2.61 3.21
N LYS A 17 -9.16 -2.69 4.35
CA LYS A 17 -7.70 -2.61 4.40
C LYS A 17 -7.07 -3.79 3.63
N GLU A 18 -7.54 -5.01 3.84
CA GLU A 18 -7.04 -6.22 3.18
C GLU A 18 -7.30 -6.19 1.65
N GLU A 19 -8.48 -5.72 1.24
CA GLU A 19 -8.82 -5.50 -0.17
C GLU A 19 -7.87 -4.46 -0.80
N SER A 20 -7.68 -3.31 -0.15
CA SER A 20 -6.76 -2.28 -0.63
C SER A 20 -5.31 -2.76 -0.66
N ALA A 21 -4.90 -3.62 0.27
CA ALA A 21 -3.57 -4.22 0.29
C ALA A 21 -3.37 -5.20 -0.88
N THR A 22 -4.43 -5.90 -1.25
CA THR A 22 -4.44 -6.82 -2.41
C THR A 22 -4.37 -6.04 -3.72
N GLU A 23 -5.16 -4.97 -3.88
CA GLU A 23 -5.09 -4.06 -5.04
C GLU A 23 -3.68 -3.44 -5.19
N MET A 24 -3.11 -2.94 -4.10
CA MET A 24 -1.76 -2.38 -4.08
C MET A 24 -0.70 -3.40 -4.52
N ARG A 25 -0.78 -4.66 -4.03
CA ARG A 25 0.12 -5.74 -4.44
C ARG A 25 0.03 -6.04 -5.94
N GLN A 26 -1.18 -6.04 -6.51
CA GLN A 26 -1.38 -6.24 -7.95
C GLN A 26 -0.77 -5.10 -8.77
N HIS A 27 -0.98 -3.85 -8.36
CA HIS A 27 -0.36 -2.71 -9.03
C HIS A 27 1.17 -2.71 -8.93
N LYS A 28 1.71 -3.12 -7.78
CA LYS A 28 3.16 -3.31 -7.60
C LYS A 28 3.73 -4.34 -8.57
N ALA A 29 3.12 -5.53 -8.62
CA ALA A 29 3.57 -6.61 -9.51
C ALA A 29 3.53 -6.18 -10.98
N ARG A 30 2.49 -5.43 -11.38
CA ARG A 30 2.42 -4.86 -12.73
C ARG A 30 3.53 -3.85 -12.97
N PHE A 31 3.77 -2.91 -12.05
CA PHE A 31 4.87 -1.95 -12.17
C PHE A 31 6.23 -2.64 -12.31
N GLU A 32 6.50 -3.68 -11.51
CA GLU A 32 7.74 -4.47 -11.59
C GLU A 32 7.89 -5.16 -12.95
N THR A 33 6.81 -5.72 -13.50
CA THR A 33 6.79 -6.36 -14.82
C THR A 33 7.10 -5.36 -15.95
N GLU A 34 6.49 -4.16 -15.90
CA GLU A 34 6.73 -3.12 -16.90
C GLU A 34 8.17 -2.57 -16.80
N MET A 35 8.70 -2.46 -15.58
CA MET A 35 10.09 -2.06 -15.32
C MET A 35 11.08 -3.08 -15.85
N GLU A 36 10.82 -4.37 -15.65
CA GLU A 36 11.67 -5.43 -16.17
C GLU A 36 11.71 -5.41 -17.70
N THR A 37 10.54 -5.17 -18.33
CA THR A 37 10.45 -5.02 -19.79
C THR A 37 11.28 -3.83 -20.29
N LEU A 38 11.19 -2.68 -19.62
CA LEU A 38 12.01 -1.51 -19.93
C LEU A 38 13.50 -1.82 -19.79
N TYR A 39 13.90 -2.49 -18.71
CA TYR A 39 15.29 -2.87 -18.46
C TYR A 39 15.84 -3.76 -19.58
N ARG A 40 15.08 -4.76 -20.03
CA ARG A 40 15.49 -5.63 -21.15
C ARG A 40 15.66 -4.84 -22.47
N LEU A 41 14.78 -3.88 -22.75
CA LEU A 41 14.91 -3.01 -23.93
C LEU A 41 16.18 -2.17 -23.87
N VAL A 42 16.50 -1.59 -22.72
CA VAL A 42 17.72 -0.80 -22.52
C VAL A 42 18.98 -1.66 -22.66
N LEU A 43 19.01 -2.86 -22.07
CA LEU A 43 20.14 -3.78 -22.26
C LEU A 43 20.34 -4.16 -23.73
N THR A 44 19.24 -4.39 -24.45
CA THR A 44 19.27 -4.69 -25.89
C THR A 44 19.83 -3.50 -26.68
N TYR A 45 19.44 -2.28 -26.30
CA TYR A 45 19.97 -1.04 -26.90
C TYR A 45 21.47 -0.92 -26.69
N GLU A 46 21.94 -1.10 -25.46
CA GLU A 46 23.35 -1.03 -25.10
C GLU A 46 24.19 -2.08 -25.83
N SER A 47 23.69 -3.32 -25.90
CA SER A 47 24.35 -4.39 -26.65
C SER A 47 24.46 -4.06 -28.14
N LEU A 48 23.41 -3.49 -28.75
CA LEU A 48 23.44 -3.04 -30.13
C LEU A 48 24.50 -1.96 -30.35
N MET A 49 24.61 -0.98 -29.45
CA MET A 49 25.62 0.08 -29.54
C MET A 49 27.04 -0.47 -29.44
N LYS A 50 27.31 -1.34 -28.45
CA LYS A 50 28.63 -1.98 -28.30
C LYS A 50 29.03 -2.77 -29.55
N SER A 51 28.11 -3.56 -30.11
CA SER A 51 28.37 -4.33 -31.33
C SER A 51 28.68 -3.46 -32.56
N GLN A 52 28.16 -2.22 -32.60
CA GLN A 52 28.47 -1.27 -33.66
C GLN A 52 29.85 -0.67 -33.49
N ASP A 53 30.22 -0.28 -32.27
CA ASP A 53 31.53 0.30 -31.97
C ASP A 53 32.65 -0.71 -32.26
N GLU A 54 32.43 -2.00 -31.94
CA GLU A 54 33.36 -3.10 -32.23
C GLU A 54 33.55 -3.37 -33.73
N GLN A 55 32.59 -2.99 -34.57
CA GLN A 55 32.57 -3.27 -36.01
C GLN A 55 32.90 -2.05 -36.87
N ALA A 56 33.42 -0.97 -36.29
CA ALA A 56 33.66 0.34 -36.91
C ALA A 56 34.65 0.39 -38.11
N GLY A 57 34.92 -0.74 -38.77
CA GLY A 57 35.68 -0.83 -40.03
C GLY A 57 34.85 -0.50 -41.28
N VAL A 58 35.23 -1.07 -42.44
CA VAL A 58 34.51 -0.88 -43.71
C VAL A 58 33.13 -1.56 -43.64
N ILE A 59 32.14 -0.83 -43.16
CA ILE A 59 30.75 -1.26 -43.12
C ILE A 59 30.08 -0.86 -44.44
N ASP A 60 29.42 -1.83 -45.08
CA ASP A 60 28.55 -1.57 -46.22
C ASP A 60 27.44 -0.56 -45.85
N LEU A 61 27.21 0.44 -46.70
CA LEU A 61 26.26 1.53 -46.47
C LEU A 61 24.86 1.00 -46.11
N LEU A 62 24.44 -0.09 -46.77
CA LEU A 62 23.15 -0.73 -46.51
C LEU A 62 23.05 -1.26 -45.06
N MET A 63 24.12 -1.88 -44.58
CA MET A 63 24.20 -2.38 -43.20
C MET A 63 24.21 -1.23 -42.18
N SER A 64 24.84 -0.10 -42.51
CA SER A 64 24.79 1.10 -41.68
C SER A 64 23.36 1.68 -41.57
N GLN A 65 22.62 1.73 -42.68
CA GLN A 65 21.24 2.23 -42.68
C GLN A 65 20.29 1.31 -41.89
N TYR A 66 20.42 0.00 -42.06
CA TYR A 66 19.62 -0.98 -41.32
C TYR A 66 19.85 -0.87 -39.80
N ARG A 67 21.11 -0.70 -39.40
CA ARG A 67 21.52 -0.48 -38.00
C ARG A 67 20.90 0.78 -37.41
N GLU A 68 20.91 1.87 -38.17
CA GLU A 68 20.31 3.14 -37.74
C GLU A 68 18.80 3.01 -37.55
N GLN A 69 18.11 2.40 -38.52
CA GLN A 69 16.66 2.17 -38.41
C GLN A 69 16.29 1.28 -37.22
N THR A 70 17.10 0.25 -36.95
CA THR A 70 16.90 -0.62 -35.80
C THR A 70 17.10 0.13 -34.48
N ARG A 71 18.15 0.95 -34.39
CA ARG A 71 18.44 1.82 -33.24
C ARG A 71 17.26 2.75 -32.95
N GLU A 72 16.78 3.44 -33.99
CA GLU A 72 15.70 4.40 -33.89
C GLU A 72 14.38 3.73 -33.48
N ARG A 73 14.08 2.55 -34.03
CA ARG A 73 12.92 1.75 -33.61
C ARG A 73 13.02 1.37 -32.13
N LEU A 74 14.19 0.93 -31.67
CA LEU A 74 14.38 0.52 -30.28
C LEU A 74 14.27 1.70 -29.32
N LYS A 75 14.77 2.90 -29.69
CA LYS A 75 14.57 4.13 -28.92
C LYS A 75 13.08 4.45 -28.73
N ARG A 76 12.29 4.42 -29.80
CA ARG A 76 10.84 4.67 -29.72
C ARG A 76 10.12 3.65 -28.83
N GLN A 77 10.55 2.38 -28.89
CA GLN A 77 10.02 1.35 -27.99
C GLN A 77 10.37 1.64 -26.53
N ILE A 78 11.61 2.06 -26.24
CA ILE A 78 12.04 2.46 -24.90
C ILE A 78 11.22 3.66 -24.40
N GLU A 79 11.06 4.72 -25.20
CA GLU A 79 10.27 5.90 -24.84
C GLU A 79 8.81 5.55 -24.54
N THR A 80 8.22 4.69 -25.38
CA THR A 80 6.84 4.21 -25.16
C THR A 80 6.76 3.40 -23.87
N GLN A 81 7.71 2.49 -23.63
CA GLN A 81 7.72 1.67 -22.43
C GLN A 81 7.99 2.49 -21.16
N GLN A 82 8.80 3.55 -21.23
CA GLN A 82 9.00 4.50 -20.13
C GLN A 82 7.68 5.17 -19.72
N LEU A 83 6.85 5.55 -20.69
CA LEU A 83 5.52 6.08 -20.40
C LEU A 83 4.62 5.04 -19.70
N VAL A 84 4.64 3.79 -20.17
CA VAL A 84 3.88 2.69 -19.53
C VAL A 84 4.33 2.46 -18.09
N VAL A 85 5.65 2.41 -17.86
CA VAL A 85 6.26 2.31 -16.54
C VAL A 85 5.81 3.46 -15.64
N GLN A 86 5.85 4.69 -16.14
CA GLN A 86 5.44 5.87 -15.37
C GLN A 86 3.95 5.79 -14.99
N GLN A 87 3.09 5.35 -15.90
CA GLN A 87 1.67 5.14 -15.61
C GLN A 87 1.45 4.05 -14.56
N ALA A 88 2.16 2.92 -14.67
CA ALA A 88 2.09 1.83 -13.71
C ALA A 88 2.58 2.28 -12.32
N ARG A 89 3.69 3.03 -12.26
CA ARG A 89 4.22 3.64 -11.04
C ARG A 89 3.20 4.56 -10.38
N ASN A 90 2.55 5.43 -11.16
CA ASN A 90 1.54 6.36 -10.62
C ASN A 90 0.36 5.59 -10.01
N ARG A 91 -0.14 4.53 -10.66
CA ARG A 91 -1.21 3.68 -10.12
C ARG A 91 -0.78 2.96 -8.84
N TYR A 92 0.43 2.43 -8.83
CA TYR A 92 1.01 1.82 -7.64
C TYR A 92 1.09 2.83 -6.47
N HIS A 93 1.56 4.05 -6.72
CA HIS A 93 1.64 5.08 -5.69
C HIS A 93 0.26 5.47 -5.15
N LEU A 94 -0.72 5.68 -6.02
CA LEU A 94 -2.10 6.00 -5.62
C LEU A 94 -2.72 4.88 -4.75
N SER A 95 -2.48 3.62 -5.10
CA SER A 95 -2.95 2.49 -4.29
C SER A 95 -2.21 2.35 -2.95
N GLN A 96 -0.93 2.74 -2.87
CA GLN A 96 -0.22 2.85 -1.58
C GLN A 96 -0.83 3.93 -0.67
N GLU A 97 -1.13 5.11 -1.21
CA GLU A 97 -1.77 6.19 -0.46
C GLU A 97 -3.16 5.77 0.05
N ARG A 98 -3.94 5.10 -0.81
CA ARG A 98 -5.26 4.56 -0.44
C ARG A 98 -5.14 3.54 0.70
N LEU A 99 -4.21 2.60 0.61
CA LEU A 99 -3.96 1.61 1.65
C LEU A 99 -3.57 2.29 2.97
N LEU A 100 -2.68 3.27 2.92
CA LEU A 100 -2.29 4.03 4.10
C LEU A 100 -3.49 4.69 4.77
N GLY A 101 -4.41 5.27 3.98
CA GLY A 101 -5.67 5.81 4.48
C GLY A 101 -6.50 4.75 5.22
N LYS A 102 -6.63 3.55 4.66
CA LYS A 102 -7.37 2.44 5.28
C LYS A 102 -6.73 1.89 6.54
N VAL A 103 -5.40 1.79 6.59
CA VAL A 103 -4.66 1.43 7.81
C VAL A 103 -4.91 2.45 8.93
N VAL A 104 -4.87 3.74 8.60
CA VAL A 104 -5.13 4.81 9.58
C VAL A 104 -6.59 4.75 10.07
N GLU A 105 -7.53 4.49 9.18
CA GLU A 105 -8.96 4.37 9.51
C GLU A 105 -9.22 3.16 10.44
N GLU A 106 -8.71 1.98 10.12
CA GLU A 106 -8.83 0.78 10.96
C GLU A 106 -8.23 1.02 12.35
N LYS A 107 -7.03 1.60 12.42
CA LYS A 107 -6.38 1.94 13.69
C LYS A 107 -7.20 2.90 14.55
N LYS A 108 -7.90 3.87 13.94
CA LYS A 108 -8.81 4.77 14.69
C LYS A 108 -9.92 3.99 15.37
N TYR A 109 -10.53 3.01 14.70
CA TYR A 109 -11.59 2.20 15.28
C TYR A 109 -11.08 1.31 16.41
N VAL A 110 -9.89 0.71 16.26
CA VAL A 110 -9.23 -0.05 17.34
C VAL A 110 -9.01 0.83 18.57
N THR A 111 -8.41 2.01 18.41
CA THR A 111 -8.16 2.93 19.53
C THR A 111 -9.46 3.41 20.18
N LEU A 112 -10.51 3.68 19.40
CA LEU A 112 -11.82 4.03 19.94
C LEU A 112 -12.44 2.88 20.74
N HIS A 113 -12.32 1.64 20.25
CA HIS A 113 -12.81 0.46 20.94
C HIS A 113 -12.09 0.22 22.26
N GLU A 114 -10.76 0.32 22.28
CA GLU A 114 -9.95 0.24 23.51
C GLU A 114 -10.39 1.28 24.53
N LYS A 115 -10.60 2.53 24.10
CA LYS A 115 -11.05 3.61 24.97
C LYS A 115 -12.44 3.35 25.54
N VAL A 116 -13.40 2.94 24.69
CA VAL A 116 -14.76 2.60 25.15
C VAL A 116 -14.72 1.46 26.17
N SER A 117 -13.89 0.44 25.94
CA SER A 117 -13.72 -0.66 26.88
C SER A 117 -13.13 -0.20 28.22
N GLN A 118 -12.13 0.69 28.21
CA GLN A 118 -11.57 1.27 29.43
C GLN A 118 -12.60 2.10 30.21
N ASP A 119 -13.39 2.91 29.52
CA ASP A 119 -14.44 3.75 30.11
C ASP A 119 -15.54 2.87 30.74
N GLU A 120 -15.94 1.76 30.09
CA GLU A 120 -16.90 0.78 30.63
C GLU A 120 -16.38 0.11 31.91
N VAL A 121 -15.11 -0.29 31.92
CA VAL A 121 -14.47 -0.88 33.12
C VAL A 121 -14.40 0.13 34.26
N ALA A 122 -14.02 1.38 33.97
CA ALA A 122 -13.96 2.44 34.97
C ALA A 122 -15.33 2.75 35.57
N ALA A 123 -16.37 2.83 34.74
CA ALA A 123 -17.75 3.04 35.20
C ALA A 123 -18.23 1.88 36.09
N THR A 124 -17.94 0.64 35.72
CA THR A 124 -18.33 -0.55 36.50
C THR A 124 -17.67 -0.54 37.88
N LYS A 125 -16.36 -0.26 37.95
CA LYS A 125 -15.63 -0.14 39.22
C LYS A 125 -16.18 0.95 40.13
N LEU A 126 -16.57 2.08 39.55
CA LEU A 126 -17.15 3.20 40.32
C LEU A 126 -18.52 2.83 40.90
N ILE A 127 -19.34 2.10 40.13
CA ILE A 127 -20.62 1.56 40.60
C ILE A 127 -20.40 0.53 41.72
N GLU A 128 -19.48 -0.42 41.53
CA GLU A 128 -19.13 -1.43 42.54
C GLU A 128 -18.65 -0.78 43.85
N GLN A 129 -17.78 0.23 43.75
CA GLN A 129 -17.28 0.97 44.90
C GLN A 129 -18.42 1.67 45.65
N HIS A 130 -19.32 2.34 44.94
CA HIS A 130 -20.49 2.98 45.54
C HIS A 130 -21.38 1.97 46.28
N PHE A 131 -21.63 0.80 45.69
CA PHE A 131 -22.39 -0.27 46.35
C PHE A 131 -21.68 -0.80 47.61
N ILE A 132 -20.36 -0.96 47.58
CA ILE A 132 -19.58 -1.36 48.76
C ILE A 132 -19.69 -0.32 49.88
N ASP A 133 -19.57 0.96 49.53
CA ASP A 133 -19.69 2.07 50.48
C ASP A 133 -21.09 2.12 51.11
N GLU A 134 -22.16 1.95 50.32
CA GLU A 134 -23.53 1.85 50.82
C GLU A 134 -23.72 0.67 51.78
N LEU A 135 -23.20 -0.51 51.43
CA LEU A 135 -23.27 -1.70 52.29
C LEU A 135 -22.52 -1.49 53.61
N ALA A 136 -21.35 -0.85 53.57
CA ALA A 136 -20.59 -0.51 54.77
C ALA A 136 -21.39 0.42 55.68
N VAL A 137 -22.04 1.46 55.13
CA VAL A 137 -22.92 2.36 55.89
C VAL A 137 -24.09 1.61 56.52
N ILE A 138 -24.75 0.70 55.79
CA ILE A 138 -25.87 -0.09 56.32
C ILE A 138 -25.41 -1.03 57.44
N HIS A 139 -24.25 -1.68 57.28
CA HIS A 139 -23.75 -2.65 58.25
C HIS A 139 -23.24 -1.98 59.54
N HIS A 140 -22.53 -0.85 59.41
CA HIS A 140 -22.02 -0.10 60.56
C HIS A 140 -23.04 0.87 61.18
N GLY A 141 -24.09 1.26 60.43
CA GLY A 141 -25.17 2.12 60.92
C GLY A 141 -26.23 1.40 61.76
N LYS A 142 -26.33 0.06 61.66
CA LYS A 142 -27.24 -0.78 62.46
C LYS A 142 -26.70 -1.14 63.86
N GLY A 143 -25.53 -0.62 64.24
CA GLY A 143 -24.87 -0.85 65.52
C GLY A 143 -25.06 0.23 66.59
N LYS A 144 -26.12 1.04 66.50
CA LYS A 144 -26.54 1.97 67.56
C LYS A 144 -27.96 1.66 68.02
#